data_AF-A0A7X9RKL3-F1
#
_entry.id   AF-A0A7X9RKL3-F1
#
_cell.length_a   1.000
_cell.length_b   1.000
_cell.length_c   1.000
_cell.angle_alpha   90.00
_cell.angle_beta   90.00
_cell.angle_gamma   90.00
#
_symmetry.space_group_name_H-M   'P 1'
#
loop_
_entity.id
_entity.type
_entity.pdbx_description
1 polymer ?
#
loop_
_entity_poly.entity_id
_entity_poly.type
_entity_poly.pdbx_seq_one_letter_code
_entity_poly.pdbx_strand_id
1 'polypeptide(L)'
;MLTLKQLIELNNAYIDFCEYEYGQAEPLVDFTQPVRTLSQEVLPQMINIAYTDDVEDSLGRYRYEVTAKVDIQNDEELYQLSNEKLTVICVKETLVDELIYNLRSCSFDDWITCTNWIDYDEVTQLTDGVISEENLFALHPEMKRIEIVRLASFI
;
A
#
# COMPACT_ATOMS: atom_id res chain seq x y z
N MET A 1 -1.14 11.34 -15.83
CA MET A 1 0.24 11.73 -16.24
C MET A 1 0.67 12.92 -15.40
N LEU A 2 1.71 12.76 -14.58
CA LEU A 2 2.21 13.78 -13.66
C LEU A 2 2.76 15.01 -14.38
N THR A 3 2.49 16.19 -13.84
CA THR A 3 3.25 17.39 -14.22
C THR A 3 4.67 17.33 -13.64
N LEU A 4 5.62 18.04 -14.25
CA LEU A 4 6.99 18.12 -13.71
C LEU A 4 7.00 18.67 -12.27
N LYS A 5 6.11 19.62 -11.97
CA LYS A 5 5.97 20.17 -10.63
C LYS A 5 5.55 19.09 -9.62
N GLN A 6 4.48 18.36 -9.94
CA GLN A 6 3.99 17.27 -9.09
C GLN A 6 5.04 16.18 -8.91
N LEU A 7 5.80 15.85 -9.95
CA LEU A 7 6.87 14.87 -9.84
C LEU A 7 7.96 15.29 -8.85
N ILE A 8 8.38 16.56 -8.90
CA ILE A 8 9.37 17.11 -7.96
C ILE A 8 8.80 17.12 -6.53
N GLU A 9 7.56 17.55 -6.36
CA GLU A 9 6.90 17.60 -5.05
C GLU A 9 6.72 16.21 -4.43
N LEU A 10 6.29 15.24 -5.25
CA LEU A 10 6.16 13.82 -4.86
C LEU A 10 7.51 13.21 -4.48
N ASN A 11 8.55 13.42 -5.30
CA ASN A 11 9.88 12.90 -5.00
C ASN A 11 10.43 13.46 -3.67
N ASN A 12 10.26 14.76 -3.44
CA ASN A 12 10.74 15.36 -2.20
C ASN A 12 9.93 14.87 -0.98
N ALA A 13 8.60 14.78 -1.11
CA ALA A 13 7.75 14.25 -0.05
C ALA A 13 8.12 12.80 0.30
N TYR A 14 8.41 11.98 -0.71
CA TYR A 14 8.84 10.60 -0.49
C TYR A 14 10.23 10.49 0.16
N ILE A 15 11.18 11.33 -0.26
CA ILE A 15 12.50 11.41 0.41
C ILE A 15 12.32 11.77 1.89
N ASP A 16 11.56 12.82 2.19
CA ASP A 16 11.32 13.27 3.56
C ASP A 16 10.69 12.14 4.41
N PHE A 17 9.72 11.43 3.83
CA PHE A 17 9.08 10.28 4.45
C PHE A 17 10.04 9.13 4.73
N CYS A 18 10.85 8.73 3.74
CA CYS A 18 11.84 7.67 3.91
C CYS A 18 12.93 8.03 4.92
N GLU A 19 13.37 9.29 4.95
CA GLU A 19 14.30 9.77 5.98
C GLU A 19 13.70 9.68 7.38
N TYR A 20 12.43 10.07 7.53
CA TYR A 20 11.74 10.06 8.81
C TYR A 20 11.52 8.62 9.32
N GLU A 21 11.06 7.73 8.45
CA GLU A 21 10.57 6.42 8.86
C GLU A 21 11.60 5.29 8.68
N TYR A 22 12.37 5.29 7.58
CA TYR A 22 13.41 4.29 7.31
C TYR A 22 14.82 4.75 7.75
N GLY A 23 14.98 6.02 8.14
CA GLY A 23 16.27 6.60 8.51
C GLY A 23 17.23 6.82 7.33
N GLN A 24 16.74 6.72 6.09
CA GLN A 24 17.52 6.90 4.88
C GLN A 24 16.72 7.57 3.77
N ALA A 25 17.37 8.46 3.02
CA ALA A 25 16.79 9.11 1.86
C ALA A 25 16.73 8.15 0.67
N GLU A 26 15.54 7.92 0.14
CA GLU A 26 15.34 7.13 -1.08
C GLU A 26 14.61 7.98 -2.14
N PRO A 27 15.32 8.46 -3.18
CA PRO A 27 14.68 9.22 -4.24
C PRO A 27 13.88 8.31 -5.17
N LEU A 28 12.69 8.77 -5.55
CA LEU A 28 11.87 8.16 -6.60
C LEU A 28 12.47 8.33 -7.99
N VAL A 29 13.06 9.50 -8.23
CA VAL A 29 13.68 9.87 -9.50
C VAL A 29 15.01 10.56 -9.23
N ASP A 30 16.05 10.13 -9.94
CA ASP A 30 17.35 10.79 -9.90
C ASP A 30 17.34 12.06 -10.78
N PHE A 31 17.11 13.21 -10.14
CA PHE A 31 17.15 14.52 -10.79
C PHE A 31 18.57 15.05 -11.07
N THR A 32 19.63 14.29 -10.73
CA THR A 32 20.99 14.68 -11.13
C THR A 32 21.19 14.55 -12.65
N GLN A 33 20.32 13.78 -13.31
CA GLN A 33 20.25 13.71 -14.76
C GLN A 33 19.36 14.83 -15.35
N PRO A 34 19.67 15.35 -16.56
CA PRO A 34 18.86 16.39 -17.19
C PRO A 34 17.39 15.96 -17.33
N VAL A 35 16.45 16.80 -16.89
CA VAL A 35 15.00 16.54 -16.92
C VAL A 35 14.47 16.20 -18.34
N ARG A 36 15.13 16.69 -19.39
CA ARG A 36 14.77 16.41 -20.80
C ARG A 36 14.95 14.94 -21.22
N THR A 37 15.68 14.16 -20.43
CA THR A 37 15.96 12.73 -20.66
C THR A 37 15.13 11.80 -19.78
N LEU A 38 14.27 12.32 -18.90
CA LEU A 38 13.34 11.52 -18.11
C LEU A 38 12.21 11.02 -19.03
N SER A 39 12.31 9.77 -19.48
CA SER A 39 11.23 9.09 -20.20
C SER A 39 10.18 8.58 -19.19
N GLN A 40 8.97 8.22 -19.67
CA GLN A 40 7.96 7.57 -18.81
C GLN A 40 8.46 6.26 -18.18
N GLU A 41 9.49 5.62 -18.74
CA GLU A 41 10.12 4.43 -18.18
C GLU A 41 11.00 4.74 -16.95
N VAL A 42 11.38 6.01 -16.75
CA VAL A 42 12.20 6.46 -15.61
C VAL A 42 11.32 6.88 -14.43
N LEU A 43 10.01 7.07 -14.64
CA LEU A 43 9.07 7.38 -13.56
C LEU A 43 8.72 6.09 -12.81
N PRO A 44 8.76 6.09 -11.46
CA PRO A 44 8.28 4.94 -10.71
C PRO A 44 6.79 4.73 -10.99
N GLN A 45 6.46 3.55 -11.49
CA GLN A 45 5.07 3.13 -11.68
C GLN A 45 4.44 2.75 -10.35
N MET A 46 5.25 2.14 -9.46
CA MET A 46 4.85 1.69 -8.14
C MET A 46 5.82 2.26 -7.10
N ILE A 47 5.27 2.74 -5.98
CA ILE A 47 6.02 3.20 -4.82
C ILE A 47 5.68 2.30 -3.65
N ASN A 48 6.70 1.82 -2.93
CA ASN A 48 6.50 1.10 -1.67
C ASN A 48 6.37 2.12 -0.54
N ILE A 49 5.32 2.00 0.27
CA ILE A 49 5.05 2.95 1.36
C ILE A 49 5.42 2.32 2.70
N ALA A 50 4.83 1.18 3.01
CA ALA A 50 5.05 0.47 4.27
C ALA A 50 4.95 -1.03 4.05
N TYR A 51 5.67 -1.78 4.88
CA TYR A 51 5.54 -3.22 4.96
C TYR A 51 5.86 -3.66 6.39
N THR A 52 5.24 -4.76 6.81
CA THR A 52 5.63 -5.45 8.03
C THR A 52 6.39 -6.69 7.66
N ASP A 53 7.49 -6.98 8.38
CA ASP A 53 8.04 -8.33 8.41
C ASP A 53 7.03 -9.29 9.09
N ASP A 54 7.32 -10.58 9.06
CA ASP A 54 6.51 -11.63 9.70
C ASP A 54 6.11 -11.29 11.15
N VAL A 55 4.90 -10.78 11.36
CA VAL A 55 4.40 -10.43 12.70
C VAL A 55 3.81 -11.69 13.33
N GLU A 56 4.43 -12.17 14.42
CA GLU A 56 3.84 -13.20 15.26
C GLU A 56 2.75 -12.57 16.16
N ASP A 57 1.53 -13.13 16.13
CA ASP A 57 0.53 -12.76 17.12
C ASP A 57 1.00 -13.11 18.55
N SER A 58 0.35 -12.55 19.57
CA SER A 58 0.66 -12.82 20.98
C SER A 58 0.59 -14.30 21.41
N LEU A 59 0.13 -15.18 20.51
CA LEU A 59 -0.07 -16.60 20.73
C LEU A 59 0.81 -17.48 19.81
N GLY A 60 1.69 -16.87 19.00
CA GLY A 60 2.58 -17.52 18.04
C GLY A 60 1.88 -18.33 16.95
N ARG A 61 0.62 -18.02 16.62
CA ARG A 61 -0.27 -18.90 15.84
C ARG A 61 -0.54 -18.48 14.42
N TYR A 62 -0.46 -17.19 14.10
CA TYR A 62 -0.66 -16.71 12.75
C TYR A 62 0.38 -15.68 12.34
N ARG A 63 0.80 -15.78 11.09
CA ARG A 63 1.78 -14.90 10.44
C ARG A 63 1.01 -14.07 9.42
N TYR A 64 0.95 -12.77 9.64
CA TYR A 64 0.36 -11.85 8.67
C TYR A 64 1.44 -10.94 8.12
N GLU A 65 1.41 -10.78 6.80
CA GLU A 65 2.25 -9.83 6.08
C GLU A 65 1.35 -8.70 5.58
N VAL A 66 1.69 -7.48 5.95
CA VAL A 66 1.02 -6.27 5.50
C VAL A 66 1.93 -5.54 4.53
N THR A 67 1.37 -5.02 3.44
CA THR A 67 2.11 -4.14 2.54
C THR A 67 1.20 -3.06 2.00
N ALA A 68 1.65 -1.80 2.07
CA ALA A 68 1.02 -0.66 1.44
C ALA A 68 1.92 -0.17 0.28
N LYS A 69 1.31 -0.02 -0.90
CA LYS A 69 1.97 0.50 -2.12
C LYS A 69 1.06 1.50 -2.81
N VAL A 70 1.64 2.32 -3.67
CA VAL A 70 0.88 3.24 -4.51
C VAL A 70 1.27 3.05 -5.96
N ASP A 71 0.27 2.78 -6.79
CA ASP A 71 0.35 2.76 -8.24
C ASP A 71 0.08 4.16 -8.79
N ILE A 72 1.16 4.83 -9.20
CA ILE A 72 1.15 6.19 -9.73
C ILE A 72 0.58 6.24 -11.15
N GLN A 73 0.60 5.13 -11.87
CA GLN A 73 0.06 5.08 -13.23
C GLN A 73 -1.46 5.03 -13.21
N ASN A 74 -2.02 4.32 -12.23
CA ASN A 74 -3.46 4.10 -12.11
C ASN A 74 -4.15 4.99 -11.08
N ASP A 75 -3.39 5.85 -10.37
CA ASP A 75 -3.89 6.68 -9.28
C ASP A 75 -4.55 5.81 -8.18
N GLU A 76 -3.86 4.73 -7.81
CA GLU A 76 -4.37 3.69 -6.90
C GLU A 76 -3.45 3.48 -5.71
N GLU A 77 -4.03 3.39 -4.52
CA GLU A 77 -3.38 2.89 -3.32
C GLU A 77 -3.77 1.43 -3.10
N LEU A 78 -2.76 0.59 -2.87
CA LEU A 78 -2.88 -0.85 -2.75
C LEU A 78 -2.47 -1.26 -1.35
N TYR A 79 -3.41 -1.79 -0.60
CA TYR A 79 -3.16 -2.42 0.68
C TYR A 79 -3.31 -3.92 0.55
N GLN A 80 -2.26 -4.66 0.87
CA GLN A 80 -2.22 -6.10 0.84
C GLN A 80 -2.09 -6.64 2.25
N LEU A 81 -2.98 -7.57 2.61
CA LEU A 81 -2.95 -8.31 3.85
C LEU A 81 -2.95 -9.81 3.53
N SER A 82 -1.88 -10.51 3.89
CA SER A 82 -1.69 -11.94 3.56
C SER A 82 -1.53 -12.78 4.82
N ASN A 83 -2.15 -13.96 4.85
CA ASN A 83 -1.91 -15.00 5.86
C ASN A 83 -1.55 -16.33 5.17
N GLU A 84 -1.52 -17.42 5.93
CA GLU A 84 -1.14 -18.75 5.43
C GLU A 84 -2.15 -19.38 4.46
N LYS A 85 -3.35 -18.81 4.32
CA LYS A 85 -4.45 -19.37 3.52
C LYS A 85 -4.90 -18.46 2.38
N LEU A 86 -4.81 -17.15 2.53
CA LEU A 86 -5.24 -16.20 1.52
C LEU A 86 -4.51 -14.86 1.60
N THR A 87 -4.56 -14.14 0.49
CA THR A 87 -4.14 -12.75 0.37
C THR A 87 -5.36 -11.91 -0.02
N VAL A 88 -5.60 -10.83 0.72
CA VAL A 88 -6.58 -9.81 0.39
C VAL A 88 -5.85 -8.57 -0.09
N ILE A 89 -6.24 -8.04 -1.25
CA ILE A 89 -5.71 -6.81 -1.83
C ILE A 89 -6.86 -5.81 -1.93
N CYS A 90 -6.77 -4.75 -1.14
CA CYS A 90 -7.69 -3.62 -1.18
C CYS A 90 -7.11 -2.55 -2.08
N VAL A 91 -7.94 -2.01 -2.95
CA VAL A 91 -7.53 -0.93 -3.85
C VAL A 91 -8.45 0.25 -3.65
N LYS A 92 -7.86 1.40 -3.37
CA LYS A 92 -8.52 2.68 -3.21
C LYS A 92 -8.00 3.66 -4.25
N GLU A 93 -8.87 4.53 -4.77
CA GLU A 93 -8.41 5.63 -5.62
C GLU A 93 -7.68 6.67 -4.77
N THR A 94 -6.52 7.13 -5.23
CA THR A 94 -5.72 8.14 -4.54
C THR A 94 -5.23 9.18 -5.54
N LEU A 95 -5.44 10.45 -5.22
CA LEU A 95 -4.93 11.54 -6.05
C LEU A 95 -3.48 11.83 -5.68
N VAL A 96 -2.68 12.21 -6.66
CA VAL A 96 -1.28 12.58 -6.46
C VAL A 96 -1.10 13.65 -5.38
N ASP A 97 -1.98 14.65 -5.34
CA ASP A 97 -1.90 15.71 -4.34
C ASP A 97 -2.24 15.20 -2.92
N GLU A 98 -3.15 14.21 -2.81
CA GLU A 98 -3.47 13.51 -1.55
C GLU A 98 -2.30 12.64 -1.10
N LEU A 99 -1.67 11.91 -2.03
CA LEU A 99 -0.46 11.13 -1.77
C LEU A 99 0.67 12.02 -1.23
N ILE A 100 0.92 13.18 -1.87
CA ILE A 100 1.94 14.14 -1.42
C ILE A 100 1.62 14.63 -0.01
N TYR A 101 0.35 14.89 0.29
CA TYR A 101 -0.08 15.29 1.62
C TYR A 101 0.19 14.17 2.64
N ASN A 102 -0.27 12.95 2.35
CA ASN A 102 -0.10 11.79 3.23
C ASN A 102 1.37 11.49 3.51
N LEU A 103 2.25 11.56 2.49
CA LEU A 103 3.71 11.36 2.67
C LEU A 103 4.34 12.35 3.65
N ARG A 104 3.73 13.52 3.83
CA ARG A 104 4.22 14.54 4.77
C ARG A 104 3.58 14.49 6.14
N SER A 105 2.45 13.78 6.28
CA SER A 105 1.61 13.86 7.49
C SER A 105 1.36 12.52 8.17
N CYS A 106 1.53 11.41 7.45
CA CYS A 106 1.26 10.06 7.91
C CYS A 106 2.58 9.33 8.17
N SER A 107 2.57 8.50 9.22
CA SER A 107 3.62 7.53 9.51
C SER A 107 3.36 6.18 8.85
N PHE A 108 4.32 5.25 8.92
CA PHE A 108 4.07 3.86 8.49
C PHE A 108 2.88 3.26 9.20
N ASP A 109 2.79 3.47 10.52
CA ASP A 109 1.71 2.96 11.33
C ASP A 109 0.36 3.47 10.84
N ASP A 110 0.25 4.77 10.53
CA ASP A 110 -0.97 5.37 9.98
C ASP A 110 -1.40 4.68 8.67
N TRP A 111 -0.44 4.31 7.84
CA TRP A 111 -0.66 3.63 6.57
C TRP A 111 -1.08 2.17 6.71
N ILE A 112 -0.62 1.46 7.74
CA ILE A 112 -0.97 0.06 7.98
C ILE A 112 -2.12 -0.10 8.98
N THR A 113 -2.68 0.99 9.52
CA THR A 113 -3.84 0.90 10.44
C THR A 113 -5.11 0.40 9.74
N CYS A 114 -5.90 -0.39 10.49
CA CYS A 114 -7.20 -0.90 10.04
C CYS A 114 -8.23 0.20 9.73
N THR A 115 -8.03 1.42 10.24
CA THR A 115 -8.92 2.56 9.96
C THR A 115 -8.93 2.98 8.48
N ASN A 116 -7.89 2.63 7.73
CA ASN A 116 -7.78 2.98 6.32
C ASN A 116 -8.05 1.78 5.39
N TRP A 117 -8.20 0.55 5.93
CA TRP A 117 -8.19 -0.70 5.17
C TRP A 117 -9.06 -1.80 5.78
N ILE A 118 -8.89 -3.04 5.33
CA ILE A 118 -9.56 -4.21 5.89
C ILE A 118 -8.80 -4.70 7.11
N ASP A 119 -9.51 -4.95 8.22
CA ASP A 119 -8.92 -5.42 9.46
C ASP A 119 -8.49 -6.90 9.34
N TYR A 120 -7.45 -7.24 10.08
CA TYR A 120 -7.04 -8.62 10.39
C TYR A 120 -8.23 -9.50 10.79
N ASP A 121 -9.10 -9.00 11.68
CA ASP A 121 -10.21 -9.79 12.21
C ASP A 121 -11.20 -10.14 11.09
N GLU A 122 -11.37 -9.26 10.11
CA GLU A 122 -12.24 -9.47 8.95
C GLU A 122 -11.63 -10.48 7.98
N VAL A 123 -10.32 -10.40 7.74
CA VAL A 123 -9.59 -11.41 6.95
C VAL A 123 -9.65 -12.80 7.60
N THR A 124 -9.55 -12.86 8.93
CA THR A 124 -9.67 -14.09 9.70
C THR A 124 -11.09 -14.66 9.61
N GLN A 125 -12.11 -13.82 9.79
CA GLN A 125 -13.51 -14.22 9.63
C GLN A 125 -13.83 -14.72 8.22
N LEU A 126 -13.26 -14.09 7.19
CA LEU A 126 -13.38 -14.53 5.80
C LEU A 126 -12.72 -15.90 5.59
N THR A 127 -11.52 -16.07 6.15
CA THR A 127 -10.74 -17.31 6.10
C THR A 127 -11.49 -18.48 6.76
N ASP A 128 -12.13 -18.23 7.89
CA ASP A 128 -12.89 -19.22 8.66
C ASP A 128 -14.32 -19.44 8.15
N GLY A 129 -14.73 -18.70 7.10
CA GLY A 129 -16.06 -18.80 6.50
C GLY A 129 -17.19 -18.20 7.34
N VAL A 130 -16.86 -17.32 8.28
CA VAL A 130 -17.81 -16.60 9.15
C VAL A 130 -18.53 -15.50 8.37
N ILE A 131 -17.79 -14.77 7.53
CA ILE A 131 -18.34 -13.78 6.60
C ILE A 131 -18.09 -14.21 5.16
N SER A 132 -18.99 -13.84 4.25
CA SER A 132 -18.77 -14.04 2.80
C SER A 132 -17.95 -12.91 2.20
N GLU A 133 -17.48 -13.10 0.97
CA GLU A 133 -16.79 -12.05 0.22
C GLU A 133 -17.73 -10.85 0.01
N GLU A 134 -19.01 -11.10 -0.32
CA GLU A 134 -20.03 -10.04 -0.47
C GLU A 134 -20.25 -9.25 0.82
N ASN A 135 -20.20 -9.91 1.98
CA ASN A 135 -20.26 -9.23 3.26
C ASN A 135 -19.06 -8.29 3.44
N LEU A 136 -17.84 -8.75 3.08
CA LEU A 136 -16.63 -7.93 3.15
C LEU A 136 -16.71 -6.71 2.22
N PHE A 137 -17.12 -6.90 0.96
CA PHE A 137 -17.32 -5.77 0.02
C PHE A 137 -18.33 -4.75 0.54
N ALA A 138 -19.40 -5.20 1.21
CA ALA A 138 -20.43 -4.31 1.76
C ALA A 138 -19.94 -3.51 2.98
N LEU A 139 -18.94 -4.00 3.71
CA LEU A 139 -18.34 -3.30 4.86
C LEU A 139 -17.37 -2.19 4.43
N HIS A 140 -16.80 -2.28 3.22
CA HIS A 140 -15.80 -1.35 2.69
C HIS A 140 -16.23 -0.68 1.38
N PRO A 141 -17.33 0.11 1.39
CA PRO A 141 -17.83 0.78 0.18
C PRO A 141 -16.88 1.85 -0.39
N GLU A 142 -15.89 2.29 0.37
CA GLU A 142 -14.84 3.22 -0.04
C GLU A 142 -13.79 2.57 -0.96
N MET A 143 -13.71 1.23 -0.98
CA MET A 143 -12.76 0.51 -1.82
C MET A 143 -13.25 0.45 -3.25
N LYS A 144 -12.36 0.81 -4.19
CA LYS A 144 -12.61 0.67 -5.63
C LYS A 144 -12.77 -0.80 -6.03
N ARG A 145 -11.90 -1.65 -5.48
CA ARG A 145 -11.96 -3.11 -5.63
C ARG A 145 -11.29 -3.79 -4.44
N ILE A 146 -11.74 -5.01 -4.17
CA ILE A 146 -11.07 -5.94 -3.25
C ILE A 146 -10.83 -7.23 -4.04
N GLU A 147 -9.60 -7.71 -4.03
CA GLU A 147 -9.19 -8.96 -4.68
C GLU A 147 -8.82 -9.97 -3.60
N ILE A 148 -9.33 -11.19 -3.73
CA ILE A 148 -9.08 -12.27 -2.78
C ILE A 148 -8.40 -13.42 -3.52
N VAL A 149 -7.14 -13.66 -3.16
CA VAL A 149 -6.33 -14.74 -3.72
C VAL A 149 -6.20 -15.83 -2.67
N ARG A 150 -6.93 -16.92 -2.85
CA ARG A 150 -6.79 -18.09 -1.98
C ARG A 150 -5.53 -18.85 -2.33
N LEU A 151 -4.64 -19.01 -1.36
CA LEU A 151 -3.43 -19.79 -1.51
C LEU A 151 -3.85 -21.27 -1.52
N ALA A 152 -3.60 -21.95 -2.64
CA ALA A 152 -3.93 -23.36 -2.73
C ALA A 152 -3.14 -24.13 -1.67
N SER A 153 -3.84 -24.74 -0.71
CA SER A 153 -3.24 -25.75 0.14
C SER A 153 -2.72 -26.86 -0.77
N PHE A 154 -1.40 -27.08 -0.79
CA PHE A 154 -0.87 -28.32 -1.31
C PHE A 154 -1.41 -29.43 -0.40
N ILE A 155 -2.40 -30.18 -0.90
CA ILE A 155 -2.88 -31.44 -0.31
C ILE A 155 -1.84 -32.53 -0.63
#